data_AF-A0A7V2EEY9-F1
#
_entry.id   AF-A0A7V2EEY9-F1
#
_cell.length_a   1.000
_cell.length_b   1.000
_cell.length_c   1.000
_cell.angle_alpha   90.00
_cell.angle_beta   90.00
_cell.angle_gamma   90.00
#
_symmetry.space_group_name_H-M   'P 1'
#
loop_
_entity.id
_entity.type
_entity.pdbx_description
1 polymer ?
#
loop_
_entity_poly.entity_id
_entity_poly.type
_entity_poly.pdbx_seq_one_letter_code
_entity_poly.pdbx_strand_id
1 'polypeptide(L)'
;MTSVQLPEKSLEVLSGNLEENFRYLGERLGIRVQARGDTVFLAGEPQAVATAERLLSDLGTLVSRGYAVGREEFRTALRVLEEDPEVDLVNFFTDATIPE
;
A
#
# COMPACT_ATOMS: atom_id res chain seq x y z
N MET A 1 9.75 6.56 13.03
CA MET A 1 8.30 6.75 12.88
C MET A 1 8.12 7.67 11.70
N THR A 2 7.34 7.24 10.72
CA THR A 2 7.17 7.92 9.44
C THR A 2 5.68 8.12 9.21
N SER A 3 5.31 9.18 8.49
CA SER A 3 3.94 9.50 8.17
C SER A 3 3.78 9.71 6.67
N VAL A 4 2.80 9.03 6.08
CA VAL A 4 2.45 9.13 4.66
C VAL A 4 1.13 9.86 4.54
N GLN A 5 1.04 10.85 3.66
CA GLN A 5 -0.21 11.56 3.37
C GLN A 5 -0.88 10.94 2.16
N LEU A 6 -2.15 10.60 2.29
CA LEU A 6 -2.94 9.90 1.28
C LEU A 6 -4.36 10.45 1.31
N PRO A 7 -4.91 10.83 0.13
CA PRO A 7 -6.27 11.33 0.04
C PRO A 7 -7.24 10.39 0.74
N GLU A 8 -8.15 10.92 1.56
CA GLU A 8 -9.11 10.15 2.37
C GLU A 8 -9.77 9.00 1.60
N LYS A 9 -10.19 9.25 0.34
CA LYS A 9 -10.77 8.22 -0.54
C LYS A 9 -9.84 7.05 -0.81
N SER A 10 -8.55 7.33 -1.05
CA SER A 10 -7.56 6.28 -1.23
C SER A 10 -7.35 5.54 0.08
N LEU A 11 -7.29 6.25 1.20
CA LEU A 11 -7.11 5.63 2.49
C LEU A 11 -8.24 4.66 2.86
N GLU A 12 -9.48 5.04 2.61
CA GLU A 12 -10.65 4.16 2.81
C GLU A 12 -10.51 2.87 2.00
N VAL A 13 -10.12 2.97 0.73
CA VAL A 13 -9.91 1.81 -0.16
C VAL A 13 -8.73 0.95 0.33
N LEU A 14 -7.60 1.58 0.63
CA LEU A 14 -6.36 0.89 1.03
C LEU A 14 -6.46 0.23 2.39
N SER A 15 -7.19 0.83 3.34
CA SER A 15 -7.42 0.25 4.66
C SER A 15 -8.17 -1.09 4.59
N GLY A 16 -9.01 -1.26 3.56
CA GLY A 16 -9.85 -2.43 3.40
C GLY A 16 -10.96 -2.49 4.45
N ASN A 17 -11.80 -3.53 4.37
CA ASN A 17 -12.93 -3.65 5.27
C ASN A 17 -12.43 -3.93 6.71
N LEU A 18 -12.79 -3.07 7.66
CA LEU A 18 -12.33 -3.13 9.06
C LEU A 18 -10.80 -3.07 9.21
N GLU A 19 -10.12 -2.25 8.41
CA GLU A 19 -8.66 -2.05 8.47
C GLU A 19 -7.84 -3.33 8.24
N GLU A 20 -8.44 -4.33 7.58
CA GLU A 20 -7.86 -5.65 7.36
C GLU A 20 -6.51 -5.61 6.62
N ASN A 21 -6.35 -4.66 5.68
CA ASN A 21 -5.14 -4.56 4.87
C ASN A 21 -3.99 -3.96 5.69
N PHE A 22 -4.27 -2.94 6.50
CA PHE A 22 -3.28 -2.34 7.40
C PHE A 22 -2.88 -3.27 8.52
N ARG A 23 -3.86 -4.02 9.06
CA ARG A 23 -3.57 -5.08 10.02
C ARG A 23 -2.67 -6.15 9.39
N TYR A 24 -3.00 -6.62 8.18
CA TYR A 24 -2.18 -7.59 7.46
C TYR A 24 -0.76 -7.05 7.18
N LEU A 25 -0.64 -5.80 6.74
CA LEU A 25 0.63 -5.13 6.50
C LEU A 25 1.48 -5.09 7.77
N GLY A 26 0.88 -4.68 8.89
CA GLY A 26 1.56 -4.61 10.18
C GLY A 26 2.00 -5.99 10.70
N GLU A 27 1.15 -7.01 10.56
CA GLU A 27 1.48 -8.38 10.94
C GLU A 27 2.57 -8.99 10.06
N ARG A 28 2.59 -8.68 8.76
CA ARG A 28 3.59 -9.18 7.80
C ARG A 28 4.95 -8.55 7.98
N LEU A 29 4.99 -7.22 8.06
CA LEU A 29 6.24 -6.46 8.15
C LEU A 29 6.71 -6.27 9.61
N GLY A 30 5.91 -6.68 10.60
CA GLY A 30 6.21 -6.48 12.01
C GLY A 30 6.18 -5.00 12.43
N ILE A 31 5.39 -4.17 11.73
CA ILE A 31 5.29 -2.73 11.98
C ILE A 31 3.91 -2.36 12.51
N ARG A 32 3.83 -1.20 13.15
CA ARG A 32 2.57 -0.59 13.56
C ARG A 32 2.09 0.38 12.49
N VAL A 33 0.90 0.10 11.96
CA VAL A 33 0.20 0.93 10.96
C VAL A 33 -1.01 1.57 11.64
N GLN A 34 -1.16 2.89 11.54
CA GLN A 34 -2.32 3.63 12.06
C GLN A 34 -2.75 4.70 11.07
N ALA A 35 -3.99 4.64 10.61
CA ALA A 35 -4.58 5.65 9.76
C ALA A 35 -5.37 6.67 10.59
N ARG A 36 -5.18 7.97 10.32
CA ARG A 36 -5.96 9.07 10.90
C ARG A 36 -6.22 10.16 9.85
N GLY A 37 -7.49 10.34 9.48
CA GLY A 37 -7.89 11.34 8.48
C GLY A 37 -7.24 11.04 7.14
N ASP A 38 -6.32 11.90 6.70
CA ASP A 38 -5.55 11.77 5.46
C ASP A 38 -4.11 11.26 5.70
N THR A 39 -3.78 10.85 6.93
CA THR A 39 -2.39 10.53 7.31
C THR A 39 -2.27 9.12 7.86
N VAL A 40 -1.30 8.35 7.35
CA VAL A 40 -0.92 7.03 7.83
C VAL A 40 0.39 7.11 8.59
N PHE A 41 0.37 6.69 9.84
CA PHE A 41 1.53 6.59 10.70
C PHE A 41 2.09 5.17 10.68
N LEU A 42 3.37 5.06 10.36
CA LEU A 42 4.15 3.83 10.28
C LEU A 42 5.25 3.87 11.34
N ALA A 43 5.31 2.85 12.20
CA ALA A 43 6.34 2.73 13.22
C ALA A 43 6.87 1.29 13.31
N GLY A 44 8.18 1.13 13.17
CA GLY A 44 8.86 -0.16 13.19
C GLY A 44 10.29 -0.03 12.67
N GLU A 45 10.82 -1.12 12.13
CA GLU A 45 12.12 -1.17 11.46
C GLU A 45 12.15 -0.22 10.24
N PRO A 46 13.27 0.49 10.00
CA PRO A 46 13.38 1.44 8.89
C PRO A 46 13.18 0.79 7.52
N GLN A 47 13.66 -0.44 7.30
CA GLN A 47 13.44 -1.18 6.05
C GLN A 47 11.95 -1.49 5.86
N ALA A 48 11.31 -2.05 6.89
CA ALA A 48 9.90 -2.40 6.85
C ALA A 48 8.99 -1.18 6.69
N VAL A 49 9.32 -0.06 7.35
CA VAL A 49 8.62 1.22 7.18
C VAL A 49 8.77 1.75 5.77
N ALA A 50 9.96 1.65 5.15
CA ALA A 50 10.17 2.06 3.77
C ALA A 50 9.33 1.23 2.79
N THR A 51 9.26 -0.09 2.98
CA THR A 51 8.40 -0.98 2.18
C THR A 51 6.92 -0.60 2.32
N ALA A 52 6.45 -0.36 3.54
CA ALA A 52 5.08 0.04 3.79
C ALA A 52 4.73 1.41 3.20
N GLU A 53 5.63 2.39 3.32
CA GLU A 53 5.46 3.71 2.73
C GLU A 53 5.34 3.64 1.21
N ARG A 54 6.22 2.85 0.57
CA ARG A 54 6.22 2.65 -0.87
C ARG A 54 4.93 1.98 -1.32
N LEU A 55 4.55 0.87 -0.69
CA LEU A 55 3.28 0.17 -0.94
C LEU A 55 2.09 1.14 -0.91
N LEU A 56 1.97 1.93 0.16
CA LEU A 56 0.85 2.85 0.32
C LEU A 56 0.86 3.98 -0.73
N SER A 57 2.05 4.49 -1.08
CA SER A 57 2.20 5.55 -2.08
C SER A 57 1.87 5.07 -3.49
N ASP A 58 2.36 3.88 -3.87
CA ASP A 58 2.07 3.24 -5.14
C ASP A 58 0.57 2.90 -5.27
N LEU A 59 0.01 2.22 -4.27
CA LEU A 59 -1.40 1.85 -4.29
C LEU A 59 -2.31 3.09 -4.22
N GLY A 60 -1.94 4.13 -3.46
CA GLY A 60 -2.67 5.41 -3.45
C GLY A 60 -2.65 6.10 -4.81
N THR A 61 -1.54 5.98 -5.54
CA THR A 61 -1.44 6.47 -6.93
C THR A 61 -2.36 5.68 -7.86
N LEU A 62 -2.42 4.35 -7.72
CA LEU A 62 -3.34 3.50 -8.49
C LEU A 62 -4.80 3.88 -8.23
N VAL A 63 -5.21 4.03 -6.97
CA VAL A 63 -6.57 4.46 -6.63
C VAL A 63 -6.88 5.85 -7.19
N SER A 64 -5.93 6.79 -7.11
CA SER A 64 -6.09 8.13 -7.70
C SER A 64 -6.21 8.10 -9.22
N ARG A 65 -5.61 7.11 -9.88
CA ARG A 65 -5.75 6.85 -11.33
C ARG A 65 -7.05 6.12 -11.69
N GLY A 66 -7.85 5.71 -10.71
CA GLY A 66 -9.12 5.01 -10.91
C GLY A 66 -9.02 3.48 -10.94
N TYR A 67 -7.88 2.92 -10.56
CA TYR A 67 -7.73 1.47 -10.42
C TYR A 67 -8.41 0.99 -9.13
N ALA A 68 -9.06 -0.16 -9.21
CA ALA A 68 -9.62 -0.83 -8.04
C ALA A 68 -8.48 -1.52 -7.28
N VAL A 69 -8.17 -1.04 -6.07
CA VAL A 69 -7.22 -1.71 -5.18
C VAL A 69 -8.01 -2.45 -4.11
N GLY A 70 -8.17 -3.75 -4.27
CA GLY A 70 -8.80 -4.63 -3.30
C GLY A 70 -7.81 -5.28 -2.34
N ARG A 71 -8.33 -6.20 -1.53
CA ARG A 71 -7.52 -7.07 -0.65
C ARG A 71 -6.46 -7.85 -1.44
N GLU A 72 -6.80 -8.39 -2.61
CA GLU A 72 -5.92 -9.27 -3.37
C GLU A 72 -4.77 -8.49 -4.02
N GLU A 73 -5.06 -7.32 -4.57
CA GLU A 73 -4.11 -6.38 -5.14
C GLU A 73 -3.17 -5.87 -4.07
N PHE A 74 -3.69 -5.50 -2.89
CA PHE A 74 -2.87 -5.08 -1.75
C PHE A 74 -1.88 -6.18 -1.32
N ARG A 75 -2.36 -7.43 -1.20
CA ARG A 75 -1.52 -8.58 -0.81
C ARG A 75 -0.48 -8.92 -1.88
N THR A 76 -0.87 -8.84 -3.15
CA THR A 76 0.02 -9.08 -4.28
C THR A 76 1.11 -8.01 -4.32
N ALA A 77 0.73 -6.74 -4.21
CA ALA A 77 1.65 -5.61 -4.17
C ALA A 77 2.65 -5.72 -3.02
N LEU A 78 2.18 -6.10 -1.82
CA LEU A 78 3.09 -6.33 -0.68
C LEU A 78 4.09 -7.45 -0.98
N ARG A 79 3.61 -8.60 -1.46
CA ARG A 79 4.51 -9.73 -1.80
C ARG A 79 5.55 -9.32 -2.84
N VAL A 80 5.11 -8.63 -3.89
CA VAL A 80 5.98 -8.16 -4.97
C VAL A 80 7.06 -7.21 -4.44
N LEU A 81 6.71 -6.30 -3.52
CA LEU A 81 7.70 -5.44 -2.84
C LEU A 81 8.60 -6.18 -1.84
N GLU A 82 8.12 -7.25 -1.21
CA GLU A 82 8.94 -8.11 -0.35
C GLU A 82 9.98 -8.90 -1.17
N GLU A 83 9.62 -9.32 -2.38
CA GLU A 83 10.51 -10.03 -3.31
C GLU A 83 11.46 -9.06 -4.03
N ASP A 84 10.95 -7.93 -4.51
CA ASP A 84 11.70 -6.91 -5.22
C ASP A 84 11.29 -5.50 -4.75
N PRO A 85 12.03 -4.87 -3.83
CA PRO A 85 11.68 -3.57 -3.29
C PRO A 85 11.90 -2.41 -4.29
N GLU A 86 12.54 -2.68 -5.43
CA GLU A 86 12.82 -1.68 -6.48
C GLU A 86 11.76 -1.65 -7.57
N VAL A 87 10.87 -2.65 -7.61
CA VAL A 87 9.74 -2.74 -8.53
C VAL A 87 8.85 -1.50 -8.48
N ASP A 88 8.36 -1.10 -9.65
CA ASP A 88 7.38 -0.04 -9.81
C ASP A 88 5.98 -0.68 -9.82
N LEU A 89 5.30 -0.68 -8.67
CA LEU A 89 4.01 -1.33 -8.54
C LEU A 89 2.96 -0.65 -9.42
N VAL A 90 3.00 0.68 -9.50
CA VAL A 90 2.12 1.42 -10.40
C VAL A 90 2.26 0.89 -11.82
N ASN A 91 3.50 0.79 -12.33
CA ASN A 91 3.74 0.22 -13.65
C ASN A 91 3.32 -1.26 -13.73
N PHE A 92 3.63 -2.08 -12.72
CA PHE A 92 3.25 -3.50 -12.69
C PHE A 92 1.73 -3.72 -12.86
N PHE A 93 0.90 -2.90 -12.19
CA PHE A 93 -0.55 -3.00 -12.30
C PHE A 93 -1.12 -2.27 -13.54
N THR A 94 -0.43 -1.24 -14.06
CA THR A 94 -0.88 -0.53 -15.27
C THR A 94 -0.43 -1.19 -16.57
N ASP A 95 0.77 -1.77 -16.63
CA ASP A 95 1.34 -2.46 -17.81
C ASP A 95 0.62 -3.77 -18.11
N ALA A 96 -0.06 -4.36 -17.11
CA ALA A 96 -0.98 -5.47 -17.31
C ALA A 96 -2.18 -5.13 -18.23
N THR A 97 -2.31 -3.89 -18.72
CA THR A 97 -3.30 -3.52 -19.74
C THR A 97 -2.77 -3.64 -21.18
N ILE A 98 -3.10 -4.80 -21.77
CA ILE A 98 -3.53 -5.07 -23.16
C ILE A 98 -2.47 -5.04 -24.29
N PRO A 99 -2.11 -6.20 -24.87
CA PRO A 99 -2.07 -6.34 -26.33
C PRO A 99 -3.48 -6.69 -26.85
N GLU A 100 -3.89 -6.00 -27.92
CA GLU A 100 -5.12 -6.23 -28.71
C GLU A 100 -5.32 -7.69 -29.16
#